data_AF-G2T3M1-F1
#
_entry.id   AF-G2T3M1-F1
#
_cell.length_a   1.000
_cell.length_b   1.000
_cell.length_c   1.000
_cell.angle_alpha   90.00
_cell.angle_beta   90.00
_cell.angle_gamma   90.00
#
_symmetry.space_group_name_H-M   'P 1'
#
loop_
_entity.id
_entity.type
_entity.pdbx_description
1 polymer ?
#
loop_
_entity_poly.entity_id
_entity_poly.type
_entity_poly.pdbx_seq_one_letter_code
_entity_poly.pdbx_strand_id
1 'polypeptide(L)'
;MKRMLGKGLLSVKGEKMLEKLFLEMIAYYSGDPKRIQHFTKVHSYAKLIGEREQLSPEELYILEAAAYTHDIGIKPAEEKYGSSEGKLQEQEGPAVARGMLMRLGFAENVIERVCYLIGHHHTYTGIEGRDYQILVEADFLVNLYEDGRTDGDGGFVPDKAAVETAYQRIFATETGKWICRSMFALGGVS
;
A
#
# COMPACT_ATOMS: atom_id res chain seq x y z
N MET A 1 -31.08 -17.34 4.15
CA MET A 1 -30.04 -17.82 5.10
C MET A 1 -28.82 -18.48 4.42
N LYS A 2 -28.94 -19.39 3.43
CA LYS A 2 -27.76 -20.00 2.76
C LYS A 2 -26.80 -19.02 2.03
N ARG A 3 -27.30 -17.91 1.47
CA ARG A 3 -26.45 -16.89 0.78
C ARG A 3 -25.56 -16.05 1.71
N MET A 4 -25.95 -15.86 2.97
CA MET A 4 -25.16 -15.08 3.94
C MET A 4 -24.02 -15.90 4.53
N LEU A 5 -24.25 -17.20 4.77
CA LEU A 5 -23.23 -18.12 5.29
C LEU A 5 -22.03 -18.27 4.34
N GLY A 6 -22.27 -18.28 3.01
CA GLY A 6 -21.20 -18.38 2.01
C GLY A 6 -20.31 -17.13 1.90
N LYS A 7 -20.90 -15.93 2.05
CA LYS A 7 -20.13 -14.66 2.06
C LYS A 7 -19.27 -14.53 3.32
N GLY A 8 -19.79 -14.92 4.48
CA GLY A 8 -19.04 -14.90 5.74
C GLY A 8 -17.85 -15.86 5.75
N LEU A 9 -18.00 -17.06 5.18
CA LEU A 9 -16.92 -18.04 5.13
C LEU A 9 -15.78 -17.65 4.17
N LEU A 10 -16.11 -16.97 3.07
CA LEU A 10 -15.12 -16.38 2.15
C LEU A 10 -14.34 -15.24 2.80
N SER A 11 -15.00 -14.37 3.58
CA SER A 11 -14.36 -13.29 4.35
C SER A 11 -13.34 -13.85 5.36
N VAL A 12 -13.74 -14.85 6.15
CA VAL A 12 -12.86 -15.46 7.18
C VAL A 12 -11.65 -16.16 6.55
N LYS A 13 -11.82 -16.79 5.38
CA LYS A 13 -10.70 -17.41 4.66
C LYS A 13 -9.74 -16.34 4.12
N GLY A 14 -10.26 -15.24 3.58
CA GLY A 14 -9.46 -14.10 3.11
C GLY A 14 -8.66 -13.45 4.24
N GLU A 15 -9.30 -13.15 5.37
CA GLU A 15 -8.65 -12.57 6.55
C GLU A 15 -7.46 -13.42 7.03
N LYS A 16 -7.64 -14.74 7.12
CA LYS A 16 -6.55 -15.67 7.49
C LYS A 16 -5.40 -15.71 6.47
N MET A 17 -5.68 -15.43 5.21
CA MET A 17 -4.66 -15.39 4.16
C MET A 17 -3.86 -14.10 4.21
N LEU A 18 -4.51 -12.96 4.45
CA LEU A 18 -3.85 -11.67 4.66
C LEU A 18 -2.99 -11.68 5.93
N GLU A 19 -3.47 -12.31 7.01
CA GLU A 19 -2.67 -12.48 8.23
C GLU A 19 -1.37 -13.27 7.95
N LYS A 20 -1.47 -14.38 7.21
CA LYS A 20 -0.29 -15.16 6.79
C LYS A 20 0.65 -14.35 5.89
N LEU A 21 0.11 -13.60 4.95
CA LEU A 21 0.90 -12.73 4.08
C LEU A 21 1.65 -11.67 4.89
N PHE A 22 0.99 -11.07 5.89
CA PHE A 22 1.63 -10.10 6.77
C PHE A 22 2.80 -10.75 7.55
N LEU A 23 2.61 -11.93 8.12
CA LEU A 23 3.67 -12.68 8.81
C LEU A 23 4.84 -13.02 7.87
N GLU A 24 4.57 -13.43 6.64
CA GLU A 24 5.60 -13.69 5.62
C GLU A 24 6.36 -12.42 5.23
N MET A 25 5.69 -11.27 5.12
CA MET A 25 6.35 -9.98 4.83
C MET A 25 7.22 -9.50 6.00
N ILE A 26 6.79 -9.73 7.25
CA ILE A 26 7.63 -9.50 8.44
C ILE A 26 8.88 -10.39 8.40
N ALA A 27 8.72 -11.68 8.07
CA ALA A 27 9.84 -12.60 7.95
C ALA A 27 10.78 -12.22 6.79
N TYR A 28 10.23 -11.79 5.66
CA TYR A 28 10.99 -11.34 4.49
C TYR A 28 11.85 -10.11 4.80
N TYR A 29 11.32 -9.16 5.56
CA TYR A 29 12.03 -7.96 6.05
C TYR A 29 12.65 -8.13 7.44
N SER A 30 12.98 -9.35 7.85
CA SER A 30 13.62 -9.61 9.14
C SER A 30 14.89 -8.74 9.32
N GLY A 31 14.96 -8.02 10.45
CA GLY A 31 16.05 -7.09 10.74
C GLY A 31 15.84 -5.67 10.21
N ASP A 32 14.75 -5.40 9.48
CA ASP A 32 14.43 -4.09 8.91
C ASP A 32 13.14 -3.50 9.50
N PRO A 33 13.19 -2.94 10.72
CA PRO A 33 12.01 -2.40 11.37
C PRO A 33 11.43 -1.20 10.61
N LYS A 34 12.24 -0.45 9.85
CA LYS A 34 11.74 0.70 9.07
C LYS A 34 10.77 0.20 7.99
N ARG A 35 11.18 -0.78 7.18
CA ARG A 35 10.32 -1.32 6.12
C ARG A 35 9.10 -2.05 6.68
N ILE A 36 9.25 -2.78 7.79
CA ILE A 36 8.12 -3.43 8.45
C ILE A 36 7.08 -2.39 8.89
N GLN A 37 7.51 -1.30 9.52
CA GLN A 37 6.61 -0.23 9.94
C GLN A 37 5.97 0.50 8.76
N HIS A 38 6.75 0.73 7.68
CA HIS A 38 6.28 1.39 6.48
C HIS A 38 5.08 0.65 5.88
N PHE A 39 5.25 -0.61 5.45
CA PHE A 39 4.16 -1.34 4.79
C PHE A 39 2.98 -1.61 5.75
N THR A 40 3.23 -1.74 7.05
CA THR A 40 2.16 -1.91 8.06
C THR A 40 1.25 -0.68 8.10
N LYS A 41 1.82 0.53 8.08
CA LYS A 41 1.05 1.78 8.01
C LYS A 41 0.34 1.93 6.66
N VAL A 42 1.02 1.64 5.55
CA VAL A 42 0.44 1.70 4.19
C VAL A 42 -0.77 0.79 4.10
N HIS A 43 -0.65 -0.46 4.54
CA HIS A 43 -1.79 -1.39 4.60
C HIS A 43 -2.96 -0.82 5.41
N SER A 44 -2.70 -0.27 6.61
CA SER A 44 -3.77 0.28 7.45
C SER A 44 -4.53 1.42 6.77
N TYR A 45 -3.82 2.33 6.08
CA TYR A 45 -4.47 3.41 5.33
C TYR A 45 -5.17 2.90 4.08
N ALA A 46 -4.54 2.01 3.31
CA ALA A 46 -5.13 1.42 2.11
C ALA A 46 -6.46 0.72 2.44
N LYS A 47 -6.49 -0.08 3.50
CA LYS A 47 -7.72 -0.73 3.98
C LYS A 47 -8.80 0.28 4.33
N LEU A 48 -8.47 1.26 5.18
CA LEU A 48 -9.42 2.28 5.62
C LEU A 48 -10.01 3.05 4.43
N ILE A 49 -9.16 3.49 3.52
CA ILE A 49 -9.60 4.20 2.31
C ILE A 49 -10.48 3.27 1.47
N GLY A 50 -10.05 2.03 1.21
CA GLY A 50 -10.81 1.05 0.43
C GLY A 50 -12.20 0.76 0.99
N GLU A 51 -12.33 0.61 2.32
CA GLU A 51 -13.62 0.41 2.98
C GLU A 51 -14.53 1.64 2.86
N ARG A 52 -13.98 2.85 3.04
CA ARG A 52 -14.74 4.12 2.97
C ARG A 52 -15.14 4.48 1.54
N GLU A 53 -14.31 4.14 0.57
CA GLU A 53 -14.58 4.24 -0.88
C GLU A 53 -15.42 3.08 -1.41
N GLN A 54 -15.88 2.17 -0.54
CA GLN A 54 -16.80 1.08 -0.86
C GLN A 54 -16.26 0.19 -1.98
N LEU A 55 -14.98 -0.19 -1.90
CA LEU A 55 -14.46 -1.28 -2.71
C LEU A 55 -15.26 -2.56 -2.47
N SER A 56 -15.44 -3.36 -3.52
CA SER A 56 -15.96 -4.71 -3.35
C SER A 56 -15.02 -5.54 -2.47
N PRO A 57 -15.52 -6.61 -1.82
CA PRO A 57 -14.66 -7.47 -1.00
C PRO A 57 -13.47 -8.07 -1.76
N GLU A 58 -13.60 -8.28 -3.07
CA GLU A 58 -12.51 -8.77 -3.92
C GLU A 58 -11.48 -7.67 -4.21
N GLU A 59 -11.90 -6.46 -4.60
CA GLU A 59 -11.01 -5.31 -4.78
C GLU A 59 -10.26 -4.97 -3.47
N LEU A 60 -10.94 -5.02 -2.33
CA LEU A 60 -10.32 -4.75 -1.02
C LEU A 60 -9.29 -5.81 -0.65
N TYR A 61 -9.59 -7.09 -0.88
CA TYR A 61 -8.65 -8.18 -0.62
C TYR A 61 -7.39 -8.08 -1.50
N ILE A 62 -7.55 -7.71 -2.76
CA ILE A 62 -6.44 -7.42 -3.69
C ILE A 62 -5.61 -6.24 -3.18
N LEU A 63 -6.27 -5.13 -2.81
CA LEU A 63 -5.61 -3.93 -2.31
C LEU A 63 -4.84 -4.19 -1.01
N GLU A 64 -5.43 -4.88 -0.04
CA GLU A 64 -4.76 -5.23 1.22
C GLU A 64 -3.52 -6.10 0.95
N ALA A 65 -3.63 -7.10 0.06
CA ALA A 65 -2.48 -7.93 -0.32
C ALA A 65 -1.39 -7.10 -1.02
N ALA A 66 -1.76 -6.24 -1.98
CA ALA A 66 -0.83 -5.38 -2.67
C ALA A 66 -0.13 -4.41 -1.71
N ALA A 67 -0.86 -3.80 -0.76
CA ALA A 67 -0.30 -2.88 0.22
C ALA A 67 0.76 -3.53 1.12
N TYR A 68 0.56 -4.79 1.55
CA TYR A 68 1.61 -5.52 2.27
C TYR A 68 2.87 -5.75 1.43
N THR A 69 2.72 -5.92 0.11
CA THR A 69 3.80 -6.37 -0.79
C THR A 69 4.35 -5.32 -1.75
N HIS A 70 3.85 -4.08 -1.75
CA HIS A 70 4.18 -3.07 -2.78
C HIS A 70 5.70 -2.85 -2.91
N ASP A 71 6.37 -2.70 -1.78
CA ASP A 71 7.82 -2.50 -1.68
C ASP A 71 8.64 -3.79 -1.74
N ILE A 72 8.07 -4.98 -1.97
CA ILE A 72 8.81 -6.26 -1.88
C ILE A 72 10.02 -6.32 -2.84
N GLY A 73 10.00 -5.51 -3.90
CA GLY A 73 11.07 -5.33 -4.88
C GLY A 73 12.33 -4.63 -4.35
N ILE A 74 12.30 -4.00 -3.17
CA ILE A 74 13.47 -3.30 -2.63
C ILE A 74 14.67 -4.23 -2.44
N LYS A 75 14.50 -5.38 -1.78
CA LYS A 75 15.64 -6.30 -1.52
C LYS A 75 16.35 -6.75 -2.80
N PRO A 76 15.67 -7.31 -3.82
CA PRO A 76 16.35 -7.68 -5.06
C PRO A 76 16.92 -6.48 -5.82
N ALA A 77 16.30 -5.29 -5.72
CA ALA A 77 16.85 -4.08 -6.33
C ALA A 77 18.19 -3.66 -5.67
N GLU A 78 18.26 -3.69 -4.34
CA GLU A 78 19.47 -3.42 -3.58
C GLU A 78 20.56 -4.48 -3.84
N GLU A 79 20.18 -5.76 -3.86
CA GLU A 79 21.11 -6.88 -4.09
C GLU A 79 21.72 -6.86 -5.51
N LYS A 80 20.93 -6.50 -6.52
CA LYS A 80 21.36 -6.53 -7.93
C LYS A 80 22.00 -5.23 -8.40
N TYR A 81 21.50 -4.09 -7.92
CA TYR A 81 21.85 -2.77 -8.46
C TYR A 81 22.38 -1.80 -7.40
N GLY A 82 22.35 -2.15 -6.12
CA GLY A 82 22.75 -1.24 -5.04
C GLY A 82 21.84 -0.04 -4.87
N SER A 83 20.58 -0.13 -5.32
CA SER A 83 19.61 0.97 -5.31
C SER A 83 18.21 0.46 -4.99
N SER A 84 17.42 1.31 -4.33
CA SER A 84 16.00 1.06 -4.02
C SER A 84 15.08 1.99 -4.83
N GLU A 85 15.53 2.50 -5.98
CA GLU A 85 14.72 3.38 -6.83
C GLU A 85 13.41 2.72 -7.27
N GLY A 86 12.33 3.51 -7.31
CA GLY A 86 10.98 3.01 -7.58
C GLY A 86 10.85 2.19 -8.88
N LYS A 87 11.58 2.57 -9.94
CA LYS A 87 11.58 1.80 -11.21
C LYS A 87 12.20 0.41 -11.07
N LEU A 88 13.21 0.26 -10.22
CA LEU A 88 13.80 -1.05 -9.93
C LEU A 88 12.87 -1.88 -9.05
N GLN A 89 12.17 -1.25 -8.11
CA GLN A 89 11.17 -1.95 -7.29
C GLN A 89 10.02 -2.48 -8.15
N GLU A 90 9.47 -1.64 -9.05
CA GLU A 90 8.44 -2.03 -10.02
C GLU A 90 8.92 -3.17 -10.95
N GLN A 91 10.20 -3.17 -11.34
CA GLN A 91 10.78 -4.21 -12.18
C GLN A 91 10.93 -5.55 -11.43
N GLU A 92 11.47 -5.51 -10.22
CA GLU A 92 11.89 -6.72 -9.49
C GLU A 92 10.79 -7.29 -8.58
N GLY A 93 9.90 -6.43 -8.08
CA GLY A 93 8.84 -6.77 -7.13
C GLY A 93 7.84 -7.82 -7.61
N PRO A 94 7.28 -7.73 -8.83
CA PRO A 94 6.22 -8.63 -9.29
C PRO A 94 6.62 -10.12 -9.24
N ALA A 95 7.86 -10.45 -9.60
CA ALA A 95 8.34 -11.83 -9.59
C ALA A 95 8.44 -12.40 -8.15
N VAL A 96 8.92 -11.58 -7.21
CA VAL A 96 9.04 -11.99 -5.80
C VAL A 96 7.65 -12.13 -5.16
N ALA A 97 6.77 -11.16 -5.39
CA ALA A 97 5.40 -11.18 -4.90
C ALA A 97 4.64 -12.42 -5.39
N ARG A 98 4.71 -12.70 -6.69
CA ARG A 98 4.11 -13.89 -7.30
C ARG A 98 4.55 -15.16 -6.58
N GLY A 99 5.85 -15.34 -6.39
CA GLY A 99 6.40 -16.51 -5.71
C GLY A 99 5.86 -16.69 -4.30
N MET A 100 5.77 -15.59 -3.52
CA MET A 100 5.23 -15.62 -2.16
C MET A 100 3.72 -15.94 -2.14
N LEU A 101 2.93 -15.23 -2.94
CA LEU A 101 1.48 -15.38 -2.99
C LEU A 101 1.06 -16.77 -3.49
N MET A 102 1.77 -17.34 -4.47
CA MET A 102 1.54 -18.72 -4.94
C MET A 102 1.78 -19.74 -3.81
N ARG A 103 2.88 -19.62 -3.06
CA ARG A 103 3.17 -20.54 -1.93
C ARG A 103 2.12 -20.45 -0.83
N LEU A 104 1.58 -19.26 -0.59
CA LEU A 104 0.51 -19.05 0.39
C LEU A 104 -0.84 -19.57 -0.10
N GLY A 105 -1.03 -19.74 -1.41
CA GLY A 105 -2.25 -20.29 -2.01
C GLY A 105 -3.27 -19.22 -2.41
N PHE A 106 -2.82 -18.02 -2.77
CA PHE A 106 -3.68 -17.00 -3.38
C PHE A 106 -4.15 -17.47 -4.77
N ALA A 107 -5.34 -17.02 -5.19
CA ALA A 107 -5.88 -17.34 -6.50
C ALA A 107 -5.13 -16.58 -7.61
N GLU A 108 -4.99 -17.18 -8.79
CA GLU A 108 -4.19 -16.63 -9.88
C GLU A 108 -4.65 -15.22 -10.30
N ASN A 109 -5.95 -14.97 -10.39
CA ASN A 109 -6.49 -13.64 -10.74
C ASN A 109 -6.13 -12.56 -9.70
N VAL A 110 -6.05 -12.93 -8.41
CA VAL A 110 -5.59 -12.02 -7.36
C VAL A 110 -4.09 -11.77 -7.50
N ILE A 111 -3.30 -12.82 -7.75
CA ILE A 111 -1.86 -12.72 -7.93
C ILE A 111 -1.52 -11.82 -9.12
N GLU A 112 -2.19 -12.00 -10.26
CA GLU A 112 -1.99 -11.18 -11.45
C GLU A 112 -2.25 -9.71 -11.17
N ARG A 113 -3.37 -9.39 -10.50
CA ARG A 113 -3.68 -8.00 -10.17
C ARG A 113 -2.72 -7.41 -9.14
N VAL A 114 -2.35 -8.15 -8.09
CA VAL A 114 -1.35 -7.69 -7.12
C VAL A 114 0.00 -7.43 -7.80
N CYS A 115 0.46 -8.35 -8.66
CA CYS A 115 1.70 -8.16 -9.42
C CYS A 115 1.63 -6.94 -10.34
N TYR A 116 0.48 -6.68 -10.98
CA TYR A 116 0.27 -5.46 -11.74
C TYR A 116 0.41 -4.23 -10.84
N LEU A 117 -0.26 -4.19 -9.68
CA LEU A 117 -0.19 -3.05 -8.77
C LEU A 117 1.25 -2.78 -8.31
N ILE A 118 1.98 -3.83 -7.91
CA ILE A 118 3.40 -3.74 -7.54
C ILE A 118 4.26 -3.24 -8.70
N GLY A 119 4.00 -3.71 -9.92
CA GLY A 119 4.75 -3.30 -11.10
C GLY A 119 4.51 -1.85 -11.55
N HIS A 120 3.58 -1.14 -10.92
CA HIS A 120 3.21 0.22 -11.32
C HIS A 120 3.10 1.21 -10.15
N HIS A 121 3.25 0.83 -8.88
CA HIS A 121 2.97 1.73 -7.75
C HIS A 121 3.81 3.02 -7.68
N HIS A 122 4.89 3.15 -8.46
CA HIS A 122 5.66 4.41 -8.64
C HIS A 122 5.36 5.13 -9.97
N THR A 123 4.30 4.74 -10.68
CA THR A 123 3.90 5.26 -12.00
C THR A 123 2.58 6.03 -11.92
N TYR A 124 2.66 7.29 -11.52
CA TYR A 124 1.48 8.09 -11.14
C TYR A 124 0.61 8.62 -12.30
N THR A 125 0.86 8.19 -13.54
CA THR A 125 0.09 8.56 -14.72
C THR A 125 -0.64 7.34 -15.28
N GLY A 126 -1.88 7.51 -15.72
CA GLY A 126 -2.66 6.40 -16.28
C GLY A 126 -3.04 5.35 -15.23
N ILE A 127 -3.40 5.80 -14.03
CA ILE A 127 -3.85 4.91 -12.94
C ILE A 127 -5.13 4.19 -13.37
N GLU A 128 -5.03 2.87 -13.57
CA GLU A 128 -6.16 2.00 -13.90
C GLU A 128 -6.67 1.29 -12.65
N GLY A 129 -7.86 1.66 -12.18
CA GLY A 129 -8.56 1.01 -11.07
C GLY A 129 -8.47 1.77 -9.74
N ARG A 130 -9.51 1.61 -8.91
CA ARG A 130 -9.60 2.29 -7.61
C ARG A 130 -8.62 1.73 -6.59
N ASP A 131 -8.39 0.42 -6.60
CA ASP A 131 -7.35 -0.26 -5.84
C ASP A 131 -5.96 0.35 -6.11
N TYR A 132 -5.64 0.62 -7.37
CA TYR A 132 -4.37 1.23 -7.74
C TYR A 132 -4.25 2.66 -7.20
N GLN A 133 -5.28 3.49 -7.43
CA GLN A 133 -5.30 4.85 -6.88
C GLN A 133 -5.13 4.86 -5.35
N ILE A 134 -5.81 3.96 -4.65
CA ILE A 134 -5.77 3.90 -3.19
C ILE A 134 -4.42 3.39 -2.69
N LEU A 135 -3.80 2.42 -3.37
CA LEU A 135 -2.46 1.96 -3.01
C LEU A 135 -1.45 3.11 -3.06
N VAL A 136 -1.46 3.87 -4.15
CA VAL A 136 -0.60 5.05 -4.33
C VAL A 136 -0.88 6.08 -3.24
N GLU A 137 -2.14 6.43 -2.99
CA GLU A 137 -2.50 7.42 -1.96
C GLU A 137 -2.05 6.99 -0.55
N ALA A 138 -2.23 5.71 -0.20
CA ALA A 138 -1.82 5.18 1.09
C ALA A 138 -0.31 5.20 1.28
N ASP A 139 0.46 4.87 0.23
CA ASP A 139 1.92 4.97 0.22
C ASP A 139 2.38 6.43 0.38
N PHE A 140 1.79 7.36 -0.38
CA PHE A 140 2.10 8.79 -0.23
C PHE A 140 1.80 9.34 1.18
N LEU A 141 0.72 8.93 1.83
CA LEU A 141 0.45 9.35 3.22
C LEU A 141 1.59 8.98 4.16
N VAL A 142 2.13 7.77 4.02
CA VAL A 142 3.21 7.28 4.87
C VAL A 142 4.54 7.91 4.51
N ASN A 143 4.86 8.03 3.22
CA ASN A 143 6.08 8.70 2.75
C ASN A 143 6.16 10.16 3.21
N LEU A 144 5.07 10.93 3.05
CA LEU A 144 5.01 12.32 3.51
C LEU A 144 5.22 12.46 5.02
N TYR A 145 4.82 11.45 5.80
CA TYR A 145 5.08 11.40 7.24
C TYR A 145 6.54 11.00 7.54
N GLU A 146 7.06 9.96 6.88
CA GLU A 146 8.41 9.45 7.13
C GLU A 146 9.52 10.38 6.65
N ASP A 147 9.25 11.19 5.63
CA ASP A 147 10.15 12.23 5.11
C ASP A 147 10.07 13.54 5.92
N GLY A 148 9.11 13.64 6.84
CA GLY A 148 9.03 14.74 7.78
C GLY A 148 10.21 14.75 8.74
N ARG A 149 10.41 15.89 9.40
CA ARG A 149 11.52 16.11 10.33
C ARG A 149 11.02 16.57 11.69
N THR A 150 11.88 16.50 12.69
CA THR A 150 11.60 17.12 13.99
C THR A 150 12.02 18.60 13.99
N ASP A 151 11.25 19.45 14.66
CA ASP A 151 11.73 20.77 15.06
C ASP A 151 12.70 20.68 16.26
N GLY A 152 13.18 21.84 16.72
CA GLY A 152 14.11 21.93 17.85
C GLY A 152 13.53 21.49 19.21
N ASP A 153 12.20 21.40 19.31
CA ASP A 153 11.46 21.02 20.53
C ASP A 153 10.89 19.59 20.44
N GLY A 154 11.22 18.85 19.36
CA GLY A 154 10.77 17.47 19.12
C GLY A 154 9.38 17.35 18.48
N GLY A 155 8.78 18.46 18.05
CA GLY A 155 7.54 18.48 17.28
C GLY A 155 7.74 18.00 15.83
N PHE A 156 6.71 17.42 15.23
CA PHE A 156 6.75 16.97 13.84
C PHE A 156 6.55 18.14 12.87
N VAL A 157 7.41 18.21 11.85
CA VAL A 157 7.36 19.22 10.78
C VAL A 157 7.39 18.52 9.42
N PRO A 158 6.27 18.55 8.67
CA PRO A 158 6.27 18.02 7.30
C PRO A 158 6.93 19.00 6.32
N ASP A 159 7.37 18.49 5.17
CA ASP A 159 7.60 19.32 3.99
C ASP A 159 6.23 19.77 3.42
N LYS A 160 5.82 20.98 3.78
CA LYS A 160 4.53 21.55 3.36
C LYS A 160 4.37 21.61 1.84
N ALA A 161 5.45 21.87 1.10
CA ALA A 161 5.38 21.98 -0.35
C ALA A 161 5.20 20.60 -1.00
N ALA A 162 5.88 19.58 -0.47
CA ALA A 162 5.69 18.20 -0.88
C ALA A 162 4.27 17.71 -0.58
N VAL A 163 3.75 17.98 0.62
CA VAL A 163 2.39 17.63 1.02
C VAL A 163 1.35 18.28 0.09
N GLU A 164 1.43 19.60 -0.15
CA GLU A 164 0.47 20.29 -1.02
C GLU A 164 0.55 19.79 -2.46
N THR A 165 1.77 19.54 -2.97
CA THR A 165 1.95 19.02 -4.33
C THR A 165 1.35 17.63 -4.47
N ALA A 166 1.59 16.74 -3.50
CA ALA A 166 1.01 15.41 -3.49
C ALA A 166 -0.51 15.49 -3.39
N TYR A 167 -1.04 16.31 -2.47
CA TYR A 167 -2.47 16.53 -2.29
C TYR A 167 -3.17 16.93 -3.60
N GLN A 168 -2.58 17.85 -4.37
CA GLN A 168 -3.19 18.33 -5.62
C GLN A 168 -3.05 17.36 -6.80
N ARG A 169 -1.96 16.59 -6.86
CA ARG A 169 -1.59 15.81 -8.06
C ARG A 169 -1.82 14.32 -7.94
N ILE A 170 -1.80 13.79 -6.73
CA ILE A 170 -1.84 12.36 -6.46
C ILE A 170 -3.19 11.98 -5.86
N PHE A 171 -3.64 12.69 -4.81
CA PHE A 171 -4.85 12.32 -4.11
C PHE A 171 -6.09 12.62 -4.95
N ALA A 172 -6.85 11.56 -5.26
CA ALA A 172 -8.07 11.60 -6.05
C ALA A 172 -9.29 11.12 -5.26
N THR A 173 -9.14 10.15 -4.36
CA THR A 173 -10.27 9.67 -3.54
C THR A 173 -10.69 10.68 -2.49
N GLU A 174 -11.98 10.72 -2.17
CA GLU A 174 -12.50 11.64 -1.15
C GLU A 174 -11.92 11.33 0.23
N THR A 175 -11.82 10.05 0.57
CA THR A 175 -11.25 9.60 1.85
C THR A 175 -9.75 9.88 1.91
N GLY A 176 -8.98 9.58 0.87
CA GLY A 176 -7.54 9.87 0.84
C GLY A 176 -7.25 11.37 0.98
N LYS A 177 -7.98 12.22 0.25
CA LYS A 177 -7.90 13.68 0.39
C LYS A 177 -8.26 14.16 1.79
N TRP A 178 -9.31 13.58 2.38
CA TRP A 178 -9.72 13.93 3.74
C TRP A 178 -8.65 13.56 4.76
N ILE A 179 -8.06 12.35 4.67
CA ILE A 179 -6.99 11.90 5.55
C ILE A 179 -5.76 12.81 5.38
N CYS A 180 -5.31 13.08 4.15
CA CYS A 180 -4.15 13.92 3.89
C CYS A 180 -4.30 15.32 4.50
N ARG A 181 -5.44 16.00 4.26
CA ARG A 181 -5.72 17.32 4.86
C ARG A 181 -5.75 17.28 6.38
N SER A 182 -6.36 16.24 6.95
CA SER A 182 -6.49 16.09 8.40
C SER A 182 -5.15 15.77 9.07
N MET A 183 -4.34 14.91 8.45
CA MET A 183 -3.04 14.47 8.96
C MET A 183 -2.01 15.62 8.99
N PHE A 184 -2.00 16.46 7.96
CA PHE A 184 -1.00 17.52 7.80
C PHE A 184 -1.55 18.93 8.06
N ALA A 185 -2.79 19.04 8.55
CA ALA A 185 -3.46 20.32 8.84
C ALA A 185 -3.40 21.32 7.66
N LEU A 186 -3.66 20.83 6.44
CA LEU A 186 -3.77 21.68 5.26
C LEU A 186 -5.03 22.55 5.39
N GLY A 187 -4.87 23.79 5.84
CA GLY A 187 -5.98 24.72 6.02
C GLY A 187 -6.64 25.09 4.68
N GLY A 188 -7.98 25.03 4.62
CA GLY A 188 -8.77 25.78 3.63
C GLY A 188 -8.63 25.39 2.16
N VAL A 189 -8.12 24.20 1.85
CA VAL A 189 -8.08 23.72 0.45
C VAL A 189 -9.41 23.02 0.14
N SER A 190 -10.40 23.83 -0.21
CA SER A 190 -11.67 23.40 -0.82
C SER A 190 -11.46 22.96 -2.25
#